data_AF-A0AAF5D1F5-F1
#
_entry.id   AF-A0AAF5D1F5-F1
#
_cell.length_a   1.000
_cell.length_b   1.000
_cell.length_c   1.000
_cell.angle_alpha   90.00
_cell.angle_beta   90.00
_cell.angle_gamma   90.00
#
_symmetry.space_group_name_H-M   'P 1'
#
loop_
_entity.id
_entity.type
_entity.pdbx_description
1 polymer ?
#
loop_
_entity_poly.entity_id
_entity_poly.type
_entity_poly.pdbx_seq_one_letter_code
_entity_poly.pdbx_strand_id
1 'polypeptide(L)'
;NKIMFLTKFNVLKSLAGNNKILLNSLRLSSSNFQDAQANLKKLREEPDNDIKLKLYGLFKQATTGDASGSRPSAINFVARAKYDAHKEFYGITREDAEKKYIELVDSLLKEDEQLNNQSKSSSSSSINVPGIDITKEGKIYKITMNRPKKYNALTLDMYDAIGNALRESSKDETTSVTVITGTGDYFSSGNDLSNFTNVRSKEDIQILAEKASKIFNNYVTAFIDHEKPLIGLINGPAVGITVTTLAMYDYIIASDKATFETPFHKLALSAEGCSSYTFPLLMGHAKASEMLVFGKKLTAHEAKERNLINDVVSYTDFQRVSEKKIQEISSLYPEAMKINKKLMRDIHKEKLHEANKIEIPVLFQRFASKESMNAIANAPQFGGRGFMGPGPMRGGFGGPGRGFGPVRGPAFGRGPAVSKTVITKTVVHG
;
A
#
# COMPACT_ATOMS: atom_id res chain seq x y z
N ASN A 1 -5.98 -46.68 -17.89
CA ASN A 1 -5.68 -45.31 -18.38
C ASN A 1 -5.32 -45.20 -19.87
N LYS A 2 -4.47 -46.07 -20.46
CA LYS A 2 -4.24 -46.07 -21.93
C LYS A 2 -5.45 -46.49 -22.78
N ILE A 3 -6.30 -47.38 -22.26
CA ILE A 3 -7.47 -47.90 -23.00
C ILE A 3 -8.60 -46.86 -23.12
N MET A 4 -8.83 -46.01 -22.11
CA MET A 4 -9.83 -44.93 -22.16
C MET A 4 -9.50 -43.81 -23.17
N PHE A 5 -8.22 -43.58 -23.46
CA PHE A 5 -7.79 -42.55 -24.41
C PHE A 5 -8.04 -42.97 -25.86
N LEU A 6 -7.86 -44.27 -26.17
CA LEU A 6 -8.14 -44.83 -27.50
C LEU A 6 -9.64 -44.90 -27.80
N THR A 7 -10.49 -45.14 -26.79
CA THR A 7 -11.96 -45.17 -26.99
C THR A 7 -12.52 -43.78 -27.31
N LYS A 8 -12.02 -42.70 -26.68
CA LYS A 8 -12.41 -41.33 -27.02
C LYS A 8 -11.92 -40.90 -28.41
N PHE A 9 -10.75 -41.37 -28.85
CA PHE A 9 -10.18 -41.01 -30.15
C PHE A 9 -10.90 -41.68 -31.33
N ASN A 10 -11.39 -42.92 -31.16
CA ASN A 10 -12.14 -43.62 -32.21
C ASN A 10 -13.59 -43.13 -32.36
N VAL A 11 -14.23 -42.67 -31.28
CA VAL A 11 -15.57 -42.06 -31.34
C VAL A 11 -15.54 -40.72 -32.11
N LEU A 12 -14.47 -39.94 -32.00
CA LEU A 12 -14.29 -38.70 -32.75
C LEU A 12 -14.02 -38.93 -34.25
N LYS A 13 -13.33 -40.01 -34.63
CA LYS A 13 -13.15 -40.39 -36.05
C LYS A 13 -14.43 -40.91 -36.70
N SER A 14 -15.28 -41.60 -35.94
CA SER A 14 -16.59 -42.08 -36.42
C SER A 14 -17.59 -40.94 -36.65
N LEU A 15 -17.47 -39.83 -35.92
CA LEU A 15 -18.31 -38.64 -36.08
C LEU A 15 -17.80 -37.66 -37.15
N ALA A 16 -16.54 -37.81 -37.60
CA ALA A 16 -15.92 -37.00 -38.65
C ALA A 16 -16.36 -37.36 -40.08
N GLY A 17 -17.13 -38.43 -40.26
CA GLY A 17 -17.54 -38.94 -41.57
C GLY A 17 -18.60 -38.11 -42.30
N ASN A 18 -19.37 -37.27 -41.62
CA ASN A 18 -20.55 -36.61 -42.21
C ASN A 18 -20.74 -35.12 -41.85
N ASN A 19 -19.74 -34.45 -41.27
CA ASN A 19 -19.86 -33.03 -40.92
C ASN A 19 -18.53 -32.28 -41.13
N LYS A 20 -18.25 -31.87 -42.38
CA LYS A 20 -17.14 -30.97 -42.75
C LYS A 20 -17.18 -29.60 -42.05
N ILE A 21 -18.26 -29.29 -41.32
CA ILE A 21 -18.50 -27.99 -40.68
C ILE A 21 -18.12 -28.00 -39.18
N LEU A 22 -17.97 -29.16 -38.53
CA LEU A 22 -17.65 -29.27 -37.10
C LEU A 22 -16.15 -29.40 -36.78
N LEU A 23 -15.28 -29.52 -37.79
CA LEU A 23 -13.83 -29.71 -37.60
C LEU A 23 -13.02 -28.40 -37.53
N ASN A 24 -13.64 -27.24 -37.74
CA ASN A 24 -12.95 -25.94 -37.72
C ASN A 24 -12.79 -25.30 -36.32
N SER A 25 -13.17 -25.98 -35.23
CA SER A 25 -13.20 -25.38 -33.88
C SER A 25 -12.27 -26.00 -32.83
N LEU A 26 -11.43 -26.98 -33.17
CA LEU A 26 -10.50 -27.63 -32.23
C LEU A 26 -9.05 -27.49 -32.69
N ARG A 27 -8.48 -26.29 -32.53
CA ARG A 27 -7.03 -26.11 -32.61
C ARG A 27 -6.44 -26.49 -31.25
N LEU A 28 -5.54 -27.48 -31.21
CA LEU A 28 -4.64 -27.64 -30.07
C LEU A 28 -3.71 -26.43 -30.06
N SER A 29 -3.68 -25.68 -28.95
CA SER A 29 -2.65 -24.67 -28.71
C SER A 29 -1.26 -25.33 -28.75
N SER A 30 -0.24 -24.58 -29.15
CA SER A 30 1.14 -25.11 -29.09
C SER A 30 1.52 -25.54 -27.66
N SER A 31 2.41 -26.54 -27.52
CA SER A 31 2.92 -26.98 -26.20
C SER A 31 3.56 -25.81 -25.45
N ASN A 32 4.33 -24.99 -26.17
CA ASN A 32 5.03 -23.83 -25.61
C ASN A 32 4.07 -22.77 -25.05
N PHE A 33 2.89 -22.59 -25.66
CA PHE A 33 1.88 -21.67 -25.13
C PHE A 33 1.30 -22.17 -23.80
N GLN A 34 1.01 -23.47 -23.69
CA GLN A 34 0.55 -24.07 -22.43
C GLN A 34 1.62 -23.99 -21.34
N ASP A 35 2.89 -24.22 -21.70
CA ASP A 35 4.02 -24.09 -20.78
C ASP A 35 4.19 -22.66 -20.29
N ALA A 36 4.05 -21.66 -21.18
CA ALA A 36 4.07 -20.25 -20.79
C ALA A 36 2.94 -19.90 -19.80
N GLN A 37 1.71 -20.39 -20.03
CA GLN A 37 0.62 -20.20 -19.09
C GLN A 37 0.89 -20.85 -17.72
N ALA A 38 1.55 -22.01 -17.71
CA ALA A 38 1.96 -22.69 -16.48
C ALA A 38 3.09 -21.95 -15.77
N ASN A 39 4.06 -21.41 -16.51
CA ASN A 39 5.20 -20.68 -15.97
C ASN A 39 4.81 -19.30 -15.44
N LEU A 40 3.83 -18.61 -16.04
CA LEU A 40 3.32 -17.34 -15.52
C LEU A 40 2.82 -17.48 -14.06
N LYS A 41 2.28 -18.65 -13.68
CA LYS A 41 1.84 -18.95 -12.32
C LYS A 41 2.99 -19.18 -11.32
N LYS A 42 4.23 -19.28 -11.81
CA LYS A 42 5.44 -19.48 -11.00
C LYS A 42 6.16 -18.17 -10.65
N LEU A 43 5.73 -17.04 -11.22
CA LEU A 43 6.30 -15.74 -10.87
C LEU A 43 6.15 -15.47 -9.36
N ARG A 44 7.21 -15.00 -8.72
CA ARG A 44 7.18 -14.63 -7.29
C ARG A 44 6.35 -13.38 -7.05
N GLU A 45 6.36 -12.46 -8.00
CA GLU A 45 5.52 -11.26 -8.00
C GLU A 45 4.51 -11.29 -9.14
N GLU A 46 3.27 -10.91 -8.82
CA GLU A 46 2.22 -10.79 -9.82
C GLU A 46 2.49 -9.57 -10.73
N PRO A 47 2.39 -9.68 -12.07
CA PRO A 47 2.65 -8.56 -12.97
C PRO A 47 1.76 -7.33 -12.70
N ASP A 48 2.18 -6.16 -13.16
CA ASP A 48 1.34 -4.96 -13.07
C ASP A 48 0.06 -5.07 -13.93
N ASN A 49 -0.88 -4.15 -13.73
CA ASN A 49 -2.18 -4.23 -14.38
C ASN A 49 -2.08 -4.06 -15.91
N ASP A 50 -1.12 -3.28 -16.40
CA ASP A 50 -0.92 -3.06 -17.83
C ASP A 50 -0.38 -4.34 -18.49
N ILE A 51 0.60 -4.99 -17.87
CA ILE A 51 1.12 -6.29 -18.31
C ILE A 51 0.04 -7.37 -18.21
N LYS A 52 -0.76 -7.42 -17.14
CA LYS A 52 -1.89 -8.35 -17.03
C LYS A 52 -2.91 -8.16 -18.14
N LEU A 53 -3.25 -6.91 -18.48
CA LEU A 53 -4.16 -6.60 -19.58
C LEU A 53 -3.55 -7.03 -20.92
N LYS A 54 -2.26 -6.80 -21.12
CA LYS A 54 -1.52 -7.25 -22.32
C LYS A 54 -1.52 -8.78 -22.44
N LEU A 55 -1.18 -9.49 -21.37
CA LEU A 55 -1.25 -10.96 -21.28
C LEU A 55 -2.67 -11.47 -21.56
N TYR A 56 -3.68 -10.81 -21.00
CA TYR A 56 -5.09 -11.13 -21.25
C TYR A 56 -5.46 -10.94 -22.73
N GLY A 57 -5.10 -9.80 -23.33
CA GLY A 57 -5.39 -9.49 -24.72
C GLY A 57 -4.75 -10.49 -25.69
N LEU A 58 -3.47 -10.80 -25.48
CA LEU A 58 -2.74 -11.82 -26.24
C LEU A 58 -3.36 -13.21 -26.07
N PHE A 59 -3.69 -13.61 -24.84
CA PHE A 59 -4.35 -14.89 -24.56
C PHE A 59 -5.71 -15.00 -25.27
N LYS A 60 -6.52 -13.94 -25.23
CA LYS A 60 -7.83 -13.88 -25.90
C LYS A 60 -7.69 -13.90 -27.42
N GLN A 61 -6.71 -13.20 -27.97
CA GLN A 61 -6.44 -13.23 -29.41
C GLN A 61 -5.99 -14.62 -29.85
N ALA A 62 -5.07 -15.26 -29.12
CA ALA A 62 -4.59 -16.61 -29.40
C ALA A 62 -5.70 -17.67 -29.36
N THR A 63 -6.58 -17.59 -28.35
CA THR A 63 -7.60 -18.63 -28.10
C THR A 63 -8.92 -18.39 -28.83
N THR A 64 -9.36 -17.13 -28.96
CA THR A 64 -10.67 -16.79 -29.52
C THR A 64 -10.61 -16.01 -30.84
N GLY A 65 -9.45 -15.47 -31.23
CA GLY A 65 -9.34 -14.56 -32.37
C GLY A 65 -9.82 -13.15 -32.01
N ASP A 66 -10.16 -12.35 -33.02
CA ASP A 66 -10.48 -10.93 -32.86
C ASP A 66 -11.63 -10.68 -31.87
N ALA A 67 -11.50 -9.58 -31.12
CA ALA A 67 -12.55 -9.10 -30.22
C ALA A 67 -13.85 -8.85 -31.00
N SER A 68 -14.94 -9.47 -30.56
CA SER A 68 -16.28 -9.31 -31.13
C SER A 68 -17.25 -8.75 -30.10
N GLY A 69 -18.36 -8.16 -30.57
CA GLY A 69 -19.39 -7.55 -29.74
C GLY A 69 -19.22 -6.04 -29.54
N SER A 70 -20.13 -5.45 -28.76
CA SER A 70 -20.09 -4.03 -28.46
C SER A 70 -19.10 -3.72 -27.34
N ARG A 71 -18.37 -2.60 -27.48
CA ARG A 71 -17.45 -2.09 -26.47
C ARG A 71 -18.23 -1.81 -25.17
N PRO A 72 -17.91 -2.45 -24.02
CA PRO A 72 -18.69 -2.32 -22.78
C PRO A 72 -18.85 -0.87 -22.29
N SER A 73 -19.89 -0.57 -21.51
CA SER A 73 -20.10 0.76 -20.93
C SER A 73 -18.90 1.20 -20.07
N ALA A 74 -18.61 2.51 -20.06
CA ALA A 74 -17.54 3.09 -19.24
C ALA A 74 -17.75 2.88 -17.73
N ILE A 75 -18.99 2.64 -17.29
CA ILE A 75 -19.32 2.32 -15.90
C ILE A 75 -18.77 0.95 -15.50
N ASN A 76 -18.65 0.01 -16.44
CA ASN A 76 -18.02 -1.29 -16.20
C ASN A 76 -16.54 -1.24 -16.57
N PHE A 77 -15.74 -0.60 -15.71
CA PHE A 77 -14.32 -0.34 -15.93
C PHE A 77 -13.53 -1.61 -16.27
N VAL A 78 -13.78 -2.72 -15.58
CA VAL A 78 -13.03 -3.98 -15.78
C VAL A 78 -13.37 -4.63 -17.12
N ALA A 79 -14.66 -4.74 -17.47
CA ALA A 79 -15.06 -5.30 -18.76
C ALA A 79 -14.56 -4.44 -19.92
N ARG A 80 -14.61 -3.11 -19.76
CA ARG A 80 -14.09 -2.15 -20.74
C ARG A 80 -12.59 -2.31 -20.94
N ALA A 81 -11.81 -2.35 -19.85
CA ALA A 81 -10.36 -2.52 -19.92
C ALA A 81 -9.97 -3.85 -20.60
N LYS A 82 -10.63 -4.96 -20.24
CA LYS A 82 -10.42 -6.27 -20.87
C LYS A 82 -10.76 -6.25 -22.37
N TYR A 83 -11.89 -5.65 -22.74
CA TYR A 83 -12.27 -5.51 -24.15
C TYR A 83 -11.25 -4.69 -24.93
N ASP A 84 -10.82 -3.55 -24.38
CA ASP A 84 -9.86 -2.65 -25.01
C ASP A 84 -8.49 -3.34 -25.20
N ALA A 85 -8.02 -4.08 -24.19
CA ALA A 85 -6.78 -4.85 -24.25
C ALA A 85 -6.84 -6.00 -25.27
N HIS A 86 -7.99 -6.67 -25.42
CA HIS A 86 -8.17 -7.68 -26.48
C HIS A 86 -8.18 -7.02 -27.86
N LYS A 87 -8.86 -5.88 -28.01
CA LYS A 87 -8.96 -5.15 -29.28
C LYS A 87 -7.62 -4.53 -29.74
N GLU A 88 -6.69 -4.26 -28.84
CA GLU A 88 -5.33 -3.81 -29.19
C GLU A 88 -4.60 -4.78 -30.15
N PHE A 89 -4.94 -6.07 -30.09
CA PHE A 89 -4.36 -7.11 -30.93
C PHE A 89 -5.23 -7.49 -32.12
N TYR A 90 -6.20 -6.66 -32.50
CA TYR A 90 -7.07 -6.94 -33.64
C TYR A 90 -6.26 -7.14 -34.93
N GLY A 91 -6.56 -8.21 -35.66
CA GLY A 91 -5.95 -8.53 -36.95
C GLY A 91 -4.61 -9.27 -36.89
N ILE A 92 -4.01 -9.49 -35.72
CA ILE A 92 -2.85 -10.39 -35.63
C ILE A 92 -3.31 -11.85 -35.69
N THR A 93 -2.49 -12.71 -36.30
CA THR A 93 -2.79 -14.15 -36.37
C THR A 93 -2.78 -14.75 -34.96
N ARG A 94 -3.48 -15.88 -34.78
CA ARG A 94 -3.49 -16.59 -33.49
C ARG A 94 -2.10 -17.07 -33.11
N GLU A 95 -1.31 -17.48 -34.09
CA GLU A 95 0.09 -17.90 -33.94
C GLU A 95 0.98 -16.76 -33.48
N ASP A 96 0.83 -15.57 -34.06
CA ASP A 96 1.59 -14.39 -33.63
C ASP A 96 1.20 -13.95 -32.22
N ALA A 97 -0.08 -14.10 -31.85
CA ALA A 97 -0.55 -13.85 -30.50
C ALA A 97 0.04 -14.84 -29.49
N GLU A 98 0.09 -16.14 -29.83
CA GLU A 98 0.77 -17.16 -29.00
C GLU A 98 2.25 -16.81 -28.82
N LYS A 99 2.97 -16.46 -29.90
CA LYS A 99 4.39 -16.10 -29.86
C LYS A 99 4.65 -14.89 -28.96
N LYS A 100 3.88 -13.81 -29.15
CA LYS A 100 4.00 -12.59 -28.32
C LYS A 100 3.66 -12.84 -26.84
N TYR A 101 2.73 -13.75 -26.57
CA TYR A 101 2.41 -14.16 -25.20
C TYR A 101 3.59 -14.88 -24.54
N ILE A 102 4.19 -15.85 -25.25
CA ILE A 102 5.36 -16.60 -24.78
C ILE A 102 6.53 -15.65 -24.50
N GLU A 103 6.85 -14.76 -25.45
CA GLU A 103 7.93 -13.78 -25.30
C GLU A 103 7.74 -12.88 -24.06
N LEU A 104 6.51 -12.44 -23.80
CA LEU A 104 6.19 -11.62 -22.64
C LEU A 104 6.30 -12.40 -21.32
N VAL A 105 5.88 -13.67 -21.29
CA VAL A 105 6.06 -14.51 -20.10
C VAL A 105 7.55 -14.76 -19.83
N ASP A 106 8.33 -15.06 -20.87
CA ASP A 106 9.77 -15.30 -20.75
C ASP A 106 10.53 -14.06 -20.26
N SER A 107 10.14 -12.86 -20.69
CA SER A 107 10.74 -11.62 -20.18
C SER A 107 10.45 -11.42 -18.70
N LEU A 108 9.22 -11.70 -18.26
CA LEU A 108 8.83 -11.59 -16.85
C LEU A 108 9.60 -12.57 -15.95
N LEU A 109 9.80 -13.80 -16.42
CA LEU A 109 10.57 -14.80 -15.68
C LEU A 109 12.04 -14.39 -15.54
N LYS A 110 12.65 -13.81 -16.59
CA LYS A 110 14.01 -13.29 -16.54
C LYS A 110 14.16 -12.11 -15.59
N GLU A 111 13.20 -11.18 -15.60
CA GLU A 111 13.17 -10.06 -14.65
C GLU A 111 13.05 -10.56 -13.20
N ASP A 112 12.17 -11.56 -12.96
CA ASP A 112 12.02 -12.19 -11.65
C ASP A 112 13.33 -12.86 -11.19
N GLU A 113 14.00 -13.63 -12.05
CA GLU A 113 15.29 -14.24 -11.73
C GLU A 113 16.40 -13.21 -11.41
N GLN A 114 16.45 -12.10 -12.15
CA GLN A 114 17.43 -11.04 -11.91
C GLN A 114 17.21 -10.34 -10.56
N LEU A 115 15.96 -10.06 -10.22
CA LEU A 115 15.60 -9.49 -8.91
C LEU A 115 16.02 -10.42 -7.77
N ASN A 116 15.81 -11.73 -7.93
CA ASN A 116 16.23 -12.73 -6.93
C ASN A 116 17.76 -12.74 -6.70
N ASN A 117 18.54 -12.62 -7.78
CA ASN A 117 19.99 -12.67 -7.70
C ASN A 117 20.58 -11.40 -7.07
N GLN A 118 19.93 -10.24 -7.24
CA GLN A 118 20.35 -8.99 -6.58
C GLN A 118 20.07 -9.00 -5.08
N SER A 119 18.95 -9.59 -4.63
CA SER A 119 18.62 -9.70 -3.20
C SER A 119 19.58 -10.59 -2.41
N LYS A 120 20.21 -11.58 -3.07
CA LYS A 120 21.10 -12.56 -2.41
C LYS A 120 22.50 -12.02 -2.10
N SER A 121 22.96 -10.93 -2.72
CA SER A 121 24.34 -10.46 -2.55
C SER A 121 24.54 -9.47 -1.38
N SER A 122 23.48 -9.06 -0.67
CA SER A 122 23.53 -7.94 0.28
C SER A 122 22.84 -8.13 1.64
N SER A 123 22.24 -9.28 1.94
CA SER A 123 21.45 -9.46 3.17
C SER A 123 21.99 -10.58 4.07
N SER A 124 22.50 -10.22 5.26
CA SER A 124 22.74 -11.15 6.37
C SER A 124 21.47 -11.41 7.20
N SER A 125 20.35 -10.76 6.86
CA SER A 125 19.05 -10.94 7.52
C SER A 125 18.32 -12.17 6.99
N SER A 126 17.77 -12.97 7.89
CA SER A 126 16.96 -14.15 7.56
C SER A 126 15.65 -13.84 6.82
N ILE A 127 15.27 -12.57 6.72
CA ILE A 127 14.02 -12.10 6.12
C ILE A 127 14.26 -11.83 4.63
N ASN A 128 13.75 -12.71 3.78
CA ASN A 128 13.75 -12.56 2.33
C ASN A 128 12.31 -12.64 1.81
N VAL A 129 11.58 -11.52 1.86
CA VAL A 129 10.19 -11.41 1.42
C VAL A 129 10.10 -10.38 0.30
N PRO A 130 9.59 -10.73 -0.90
CA PRO A 130 9.42 -9.79 -1.99
C PRO A 130 8.67 -8.52 -1.55
N GLY A 131 9.21 -7.37 -1.93
CA GLY A 131 8.68 -6.07 -1.53
C GLY A 131 9.18 -5.54 -0.18
N ILE A 132 10.02 -6.26 0.56
CA ILE A 132 10.68 -5.75 1.78
C ILE A 132 12.20 -5.96 1.68
N ASP A 133 12.95 -4.86 1.68
CA ASP A 133 14.41 -4.89 1.75
C ASP A 133 14.88 -4.53 3.15
N ILE A 134 15.84 -5.30 3.67
CA ILE A 134 16.48 -5.05 4.97
C ILE A 134 17.96 -4.77 4.73
N THR A 135 18.46 -3.64 5.25
CA THR A 135 19.90 -3.33 5.26
C THR A 135 20.38 -2.97 6.65
N LYS A 136 21.66 -3.22 6.92
CA LYS A 136 22.36 -2.76 8.13
C LYS A 136 23.55 -1.93 7.71
N GLU A 137 23.55 -0.66 8.11
CA GLU A 137 24.60 0.30 7.77
C GLU A 137 25.11 0.96 9.05
N GLY A 138 26.30 0.56 9.49
CA GLY A 138 26.83 0.96 10.79
C GLY A 138 25.88 0.55 11.92
N LYS A 139 25.34 1.53 12.65
CA LYS A 139 24.40 1.32 13.76
C LYS A 139 22.93 1.42 13.36
N ILE A 140 22.62 1.45 12.07
CA ILE A 140 21.25 1.62 11.56
C ILE A 140 20.73 0.30 11.00
N TYR A 141 19.59 -0.16 11.52
CA TYR A 141 18.80 -1.24 10.92
C TYR A 141 17.68 -0.63 10.08
N LYS A 142 17.67 -0.83 8.76
CA LYS A 142 16.73 -0.18 7.85
C LYS A 142 15.79 -1.18 7.20
N ILE A 143 14.48 -0.93 7.33
CA ILE A 143 13.39 -1.67 6.69
C ILE A 143 12.84 -0.79 5.58
N THR A 144 12.89 -1.27 4.34
CA THR A 144 12.42 -0.53 3.17
C THR A 144 11.30 -1.28 2.49
N MET A 145 10.12 -0.66 2.36
CA MET A 145 9.05 -1.18 1.51
C MET A 145 9.40 -0.91 0.05
N ASN A 146 9.59 -1.95 -0.74
CA ASN A 146 10.08 -1.88 -2.11
C ASN A 146 9.13 -2.57 -3.10
N ARG A 147 7.91 -2.06 -3.18
CA ARG A 147 6.93 -2.45 -4.20
C ARG A 147 6.33 -1.21 -4.88
N PRO A 148 7.16 -0.32 -5.46
CA PRO A 148 6.76 1.01 -5.88
C PRO A 148 5.71 0.99 -7.00
N LYS A 149 5.74 -0.04 -7.87
CA LYS A 149 4.72 -0.27 -8.91
C LYS A 149 3.31 -0.51 -8.36
N LYS A 150 3.19 -0.90 -7.09
CA LYS A 150 1.93 -1.06 -6.35
C LYS A 150 1.83 -0.07 -5.19
N TYR A 151 2.55 1.05 -5.28
CA TYR A 151 2.58 2.12 -4.28
C TYR A 151 2.93 1.61 -2.88
N ASN A 152 3.78 0.58 -2.80
CA ASN A 152 4.17 -0.12 -1.56
C ASN A 152 2.96 -0.65 -0.75
N ALA A 153 1.90 -1.10 -1.44
CA ALA A 153 0.78 -1.79 -0.80
C ALA A 153 1.27 -3.08 -0.11
N LEU A 154 0.88 -3.26 1.16
CA LEU A 154 1.33 -4.32 2.05
C LEU A 154 0.52 -5.60 1.85
N THR A 155 1.19 -6.66 1.41
CA THR A 155 0.63 -8.02 1.45
C THR A 155 0.72 -8.59 2.87
N LEU A 156 -0.03 -9.67 3.16
CA LEU A 156 0.08 -10.36 4.45
C LEU A 156 1.52 -10.80 4.78
N ASP A 157 2.27 -11.27 3.78
CA ASP A 157 3.67 -11.67 3.97
C ASP A 157 4.57 -10.46 4.30
N MET A 158 4.30 -9.29 3.70
CA MET A 158 5.00 -8.05 4.03
C MET A 158 4.70 -7.59 5.47
N TYR A 159 3.46 -7.73 5.95
CA TYR A 159 3.12 -7.44 7.36
C TYR A 159 3.93 -8.32 8.31
N ASP A 160 3.95 -9.64 8.07
CA ASP A 160 4.75 -10.57 8.89
C ASP A 160 6.24 -10.26 8.81
N ALA A 161 6.76 -9.94 7.62
CA ALA A 161 8.17 -9.57 7.41
C ALA A 161 8.56 -8.32 8.19
N ILE A 162 7.76 -7.24 8.13
CA ILE A 162 8.01 -6.01 8.88
C ILE A 162 7.94 -6.29 10.40
N GLY A 163 6.92 -7.03 10.85
CA GLY A 163 6.79 -7.40 12.27
C GLY A 163 7.99 -8.22 12.76
N ASN A 164 8.49 -9.16 11.96
CA ASN A 164 9.69 -9.93 12.26
C ASN A 164 10.94 -9.05 12.26
N ALA A 165 11.09 -8.16 11.28
CA ALA A 165 12.22 -7.25 11.18
C ALA A 165 12.30 -6.28 12.37
N LEU A 166 11.15 -5.79 12.86
CA LEU A 166 11.08 -4.97 14.08
C LEU A 166 11.50 -5.74 15.34
N ARG A 167 11.12 -7.02 15.43
CA ARG A 167 11.54 -7.90 16.54
C ARG A 167 13.01 -8.25 16.47
N GLU A 168 13.53 -8.54 15.27
CA GLU A 168 14.95 -8.79 15.03
C GLU A 168 15.76 -7.54 15.38
N SER A 169 15.38 -6.39 14.81
CA SER A 169 16.09 -5.13 15.03
C SER A 169 16.03 -4.69 16.49
N SER A 170 14.95 -4.98 17.24
CA SER A 170 14.90 -4.68 18.68
C SER A 170 15.99 -5.42 19.48
N LYS A 171 16.29 -6.66 19.09
CA LYS A 171 17.24 -7.55 19.79
C LYS A 171 18.68 -7.44 19.30
N ASP A 172 18.90 -6.84 18.14
CA ASP A 172 20.22 -6.78 17.49
C ASP A 172 21.19 -5.82 18.20
N GLU A 173 22.11 -6.28 19.03
CA GLU A 173 23.03 -5.41 19.76
C GLU A 173 24.01 -4.60 18.87
N THR A 174 24.12 -4.93 17.57
CA THR A 174 25.01 -4.22 16.64
C THR A 174 24.44 -2.88 16.14
N THR A 175 23.13 -2.66 16.27
CA THR A 175 22.45 -1.44 15.81
C THR A 175 21.84 -0.65 16.97
N SER A 176 21.80 0.69 16.86
CA SER A 176 21.23 1.59 17.88
C SER A 176 19.85 2.12 17.50
N VAL A 177 19.50 2.14 16.22
CA VAL A 177 18.24 2.72 15.70
C VAL A 177 17.62 1.83 14.62
N THR A 178 16.29 1.83 14.55
CA THR A 178 15.54 1.19 13.45
C THR A 178 14.91 2.27 12.58
N VAL A 179 15.03 2.14 11.26
CA VAL A 179 14.49 3.09 10.28
C VAL A 179 13.49 2.36 9.38
N ILE A 180 12.34 2.98 9.09
CA ILE A 180 11.37 2.50 8.10
C ILE A 180 11.15 3.56 7.02
N THR A 181 11.20 3.15 5.75
CA THR A 181 10.96 4.01 4.57
C THR A 181 10.26 3.23 3.45
N GLY A 182 9.77 3.92 2.42
CA GLY A 182 9.35 3.31 1.15
C GLY A 182 10.29 3.69 0.00
N THR A 183 10.29 2.90 -1.08
CA THR A 183 10.85 3.30 -2.37
C THR A 183 9.81 3.94 -3.27
N GLY A 184 10.25 4.67 -4.30
CA GLY A 184 9.37 5.33 -5.25
C GLY A 184 8.62 6.54 -4.67
N ASP A 185 7.46 6.85 -5.25
CA ASP A 185 6.71 8.08 -4.94
C ASP A 185 5.81 7.97 -3.69
N TYR A 186 5.67 6.77 -3.11
CA TYR A 186 4.83 6.52 -1.94
C TYR A 186 5.67 6.01 -0.78
N PHE A 187 5.29 6.38 0.44
CA PHE A 187 5.71 5.60 1.60
C PHE A 187 4.99 4.25 1.55
N SER A 188 3.66 4.28 1.60
CA SER A 188 2.80 3.13 1.34
C SER A 188 1.34 3.53 1.14
N SER A 189 0.65 2.85 0.22
CA SER A 189 -0.80 2.93 0.04
C SER A 189 -1.60 2.10 1.06
N GLY A 190 -0.93 1.49 2.04
CA GLY A 190 -1.55 0.70 3.10
C GLY A 190 -1.77 -0.75 2.70
N ASN A 191 -2.88 -1.33 3.13
CA ASN A 191 -3.21 -2.74 2.93
C ASN A 191 -3.44 -3.06 1.44
N ASP A 192 -2.81 -4.11 0.92
CA ASP A 192 -3.09 -4.60 -0.42
C ASP A 192 -4.50 -5.21 -0.47
N LEU A 193 -5.39 -4.62 -1.28
CA LEU A 193 -6.78 -5.07 -1.38
C LEU A 193 -6.89 -6.54 -1.83
N SER A 194 -5.88 -7.08 -2.53
CA SER A 194 -5.85 -8.49 -2.93
C SER A 194 -5.76 -9.46 -1.74
N ASN A 195 -5.36 -8.99 -0.56
CA ASN A 195 -5.38 -9.77 0.68
C ASN A 195 -6.79 -10.30 1.01
N PHE A 196 -7.86 -9.67 0.50
CA PHE A 196 -9.25 -10.00 0.82
C PHE A 196 -10.12 -10.39 -0.38
N THR A 197 -9.57 -10.38 -1.62
CA THR A 197 -10.38 -10.65 -2.83
C THR A 197 -10.42 -12.13 -3.25
N ASN A 198 -9.56 -12.99 -2.71
CA ASN A 198 -9.40 -14.38 -3.16
C ASN A 198 -10.30 -15.40 -2.42
N VAL A 199 -11.37 -14.93 -1.78
CA VAL A 199 -12.21 -15.75 -0.92
C VAL A 199 -13.35 -16.40 -1.70
N ARG A 200 -13.49 -17.73 -1.62
CA ARG A 200 -14.45 -18.51 -2.45
C ARG A 200 -15.65 -19.06 -1.68
N SER A 201 -15.52 -19.23 -0.37
CA SER A 201 -16.55 -19.76 0.52
C SER A 201 -16.64 -18.95 1.82
N LYS A 202 -17.70 -19.16 2.61
CA LYS A 202 -17.82 -18.52 3.93
C LYS A 202 -16.75 -19.03 4.90
N GLU A 203 -16.40 -20.30 4.78
CA GLU A 203 -15.35 -20.95 5.55
C GLU A 203 -13.98 -20.33 5.24
N ASP A 204 -13.71 -20.03 3.95
CA ASP A 204 -12.50 -19.31 3.55
C ASP A 204 -12.46 -17.89 4.15
N ILE A 205 -13.61 -17.20 4.30
CA ILE A 205 -13.67 -15.87 4.94
C ILE A 205 -13.22 -15.98 6.38
N GLN A 206 -13.73 -16.96 7.13
CA GLN A 206 -13.41 -17.12 8.56
C GLN A 206 -11.93 -17.46 8.77
N ILE A 207 -11.40 -18.44 8.02
CA ILE A 207 -9.99 -18.84 8.12
C ILE A 207 -9.06 -17.69 7.73
N LEU A 208 -9.38 -16.95 6.66
CA LEU A 208 -8.60 -15.80 6.23
C LEU A 208 -8.67 -14.68 7.28
N ALA A 209 -9.84 -14.40 7.84
CA ALA A 209 -10.02 -13.39 8.87
C ALA A 209 -9.22 -13.73 10.13
N GLU A 210 -9.23 -14.98 10.59
CA GLU A 210 -8.42 -15.43 11.74
C GLU A 210 -6.92 -15.30 11.47
N LYS A 211 -6.45 -15.77 10.30
CA LYS A 211 -5.05 -15.65 9.91
C LYS A 211 -4.63 -14.18 9.82
N ALA A 212 -5.37 -13.36 9.08
CA ALA A 212 -5.06 -11.96 8.89
C ALA A 212 -5.15 -11.16 10.19
N SER A 213 -6.11 -11.47 11.07
CA SER A 213 -6.23 -10.89 12.41
C SER A 213 -4.98 -11.12 13.25
N LYS A 214 -4.47 -12.36 13.25
CA LYS A 214 -3.21 -12.67 13.94
C LYS A 214 -2.02 -11.92 13.35
N ILE A 215 -1.91 -11.84 12.02
CA ILE A 215 -0.83 -11.13 11.32
C ILE A 215 -0.86 -9.63 11.67
N PHE A 216 -2.03 -9.00 11.58
CA PHE A 216 -2.20 -7.58 11.91
C PHE A 216 -1.90 -7.32 13.39
N ASN A 217 -2.38 -8.18 14.29
CA ASN A 217 -2.06 -8.08 15.71
C ASN A 217 -0.55 -8.18 15.95
N ASN A 218 0.13 -9.15 15.32
CA ASN A 218 1.57 -9.33 15.45
C ASN A 218 2.39 -8.17 14.87
N TYR A 219 1.89 -7.56 13.79
CA TYR A 219 2.46 -6.37 13.18
C TYR A 219 2.37 -5.19 14.13
N VAL A 220 1.18 -4.84 14.61
CA VAL A 220 0.97 -3.70 15.54
C VAL A 220 1.71 -3.92 16.86
N THR A 221 1.65 -5.13 17.42
CA THR A 221 2.40 -5.52 18.62
C THR A 221 3.91 -5.27 18.46
N ALA A 222 4.47 -5.53 17.28
CA ALA A 222 5.89 -5.28 17.03
C ALA A 222 6.25 -3.80 17.13
N PHE A 223 5.37 -2.86 16.76
CA PHE A 223 5.58 -1.43 16.96
C PHE A 223 5.46 -1.03 18.43
N ILE A 224 4.46 -1.58 19.14
CA ILE A 224 4.23 -1.30 20.57
C ILE A 224 5.45 -1.71 21.41
N ASP A 225 6.01 -2.89 21.10
CA ASP A 225 7.06 -3.52 21.89
C ASP A 225 8.49 -3.16 21.45
N HIS A 226 8.67 -2.41 20.35
CA HIS A 226 9.99 -2.09 19.82
C HIS A 226 10.80 -1.19 20.78
N GLU A 227 11.96 -1.65 21.24
CA GLU A 227 12.71 -1.01 22.33
C GLU A 227 13.69 0.08 21.90
N LYS A 228 14.16 0.04 20.64
CA LYS A 228 15.08 1.04 20.10
C LYS A 228 14.32 2.24 19.53
N PRO A 229 14.95 3.41 19.39
CA PRO A 229 14.37 4.51 18.60
C PRO A 229 13.96 4.04 17.21
N LEU A 230 12.69 4.25 16.88
CA LEU A 230 12.06 3.93 15.60
C LEU A 230 11.86 5.23 14.82
N ILE A 231 12.53 5.33 13.67
CA ILE A 231 12.54 6.51 12.83
C ILE A 231 11.78 6.24 11.54
N GLY A 232 10.87 7.14 11.17
CA GLY A 232 10.07 7.05 9.95
C GLY A 232 10.56 8.06 8.92
N LEU A 233 10.96 7.58 7.74
CA LEU A 233 11.28 8.42 6.60
C LEU A 233 10.13 8.32 5.60
N ILE A 234 9.24 9.31 5.61
CA ILE A 234 8.01 9.32 4.82
C ILE A 234 8.27 10.05 3.51
N ASN A 235 8.76 9.31 2.51
CA ASN A 235 9.18 9.82 1.20
C ASN A 235 8.01 10.32 0.31
N GLY A 236 6.77 9.96 0.63
CA GLY A 236 5.59 10.27 -0.17
C GLY A 236 4.28 9.96 0.55
N PRO A 237 3.14 9.84 -0.14
CA PRO A 237 1.86 9.53 0.49
C PRO A 237 1.91 8.25 1.34
N ALA A 238 1.26 8.31 2.50
CA ALA A 238 1.06 7.24 3.46
C ALA A 238 -0.44 7.07 3.69
N VAL A 239 -0.93 5.82 3.70
CA VAL A 239 -2.36 5.52 3.81
C VAL A 239 -2.65 4.38 4.79
N GLY A 240 -3.76 4.50 5.52
CA GLY A 240 -4.32 3.45 6.37
C GLY A 240 -3.37 3.10 7.53
N ILE A 241 -3.16 1.80 7.75
CA ILE A 241 -2.33 1.31 8.86
C ILE A 241 -0.93 1.91 8.92
N THR A 242 -0.34 2.25 7.76
CA THR A 242 1.00 2.85 7.71
C THR A 242 1.04 4.28 8.25
N VAL A 243 -0.11 4.96 8.30
CA VAL A 243 -0.30 6.24 8.98
C VAL A 243 -0.62 6.03 10.45
N THR A 244 -1.48 5.07 10.80
CA THR A 244 -1.89 4.87 12.20
C THR A 244 -0.74 4.40 13.08
N THR A 245 0.18 3.58 12.54
CA THR A 245 1.37 3.15 13.29
C THR A 245 2.37 4.27 13.52
N LEU A 246 2.32 5.40 12.80
CA LEU A 246 3.26 6.51 12.97
C LEU A 246 3.28 7.05 14.41
N ALA A 247 2.16 6.99 15.11
CA ALA A 247 2.09 7.40 16.52
C ALA A 247 2.97 6.55 17.48
N MET A 248 3.50 5.43 17.02
CA MET A 248 4.43 4.58 17.77
C MET A 248 5.91 4.80 17.40
N TYR A 249 6.19 5.66 16.43
CA TYR A 249 7.54 6.07 16.07
C TYR A 249 8.04 7.13 17.06
N ASP A 250 9.36 7.28 17.14
CA ASP A 250 10.02 8.25 18.03
C ASP A 250 10.48 9.50 17.27
N TYR A 251 10.73 9.38 15.96
CA TYR A 251 11.01 10.53 15.10
C TYR A 251 10.55 10.29 13.67
N ILE A 252 9.84 11.25 13.07
CA ILE A 252 9.33 11.14 11.70
C ILE A 252 9.75 12.36 10.89
N ILE A 253 10.41 12.10 9.76
CA ILE A 253 10.74 13.08 8.73
C ILE A 253 9.88 12.77 7.51
N ALA A 254 9.11 13.74 7.06
CA ALA A 254 8.30 13.62 5.85
C ALA A 254 8.82 14.53 4.73
N SER A 255 8.71 14.07 3.49
CA SER A 255 8.77 14.98 2.34
C SER A 255 7.56 15.92 2.37
N ASP A 256 7.73 17.15 1.88
CA ASP A 256 6.63 18.08 1.61
C ASP A 256 5.56 17.55 0.64
N LYS A 257 5.89 16.53 -0.17
CA LYS A 257 4.94 15.77 -1.00
C LYS A 257 4.19 14.67 -0.25
N ALA A 258 4.58 14.35 0.98
CA ALA A 258 3.88 13.36 1.77
C ALA A 258 2.48 13.84 2.14
N THR A 259 1.55 12.89 2.15
CA THR A 259 0.18 13.10 2.62
C THR A 259 -0.24 11.93 3.48
N PHE A 260 -1.12 12.17 4.43
CA PHE A 260 -1.50 11.19 5.45
C PHE A 260 -3.01 11.02 5.44
N GLU A 261 -3.49 9.82 5.12
CA GLU A 261 -4.92 9.52 5.00
C GLU A 261 -5.28 8.23 5.73
N THR A 262 -6.37 8.26 6.49
CA THR A 262 -6.98 7.07 7.13
C THR A 262 -8.38 6.88 6.53
N PRO A 263 -8.52 6.21 5.37
CA PRO A 263 -9.75 6.20 4.58
C PRO A 263 -10.84 5.26 5.15
N PHE A 264 -10.95 5.16 6.47
CA PHE A 264 -11.89 4.26 7.15
C PHE A 264 -13.34 4.51 6.73
N HIS A 265 -13.76 5.79 6.66
CA HIS A 265 -15.10 6.14 6.18
C HIS A 265 -15.34 5.72 4.72
N LYS A 266 -14.33 5.83 3.83
CA LYS A 266 -14.46 5.48 2.40
C LYS A 266 -14.55 3.98 2.19
N LEU A 267 -13.89 3.20 3.03
CA LEU A 267 -13.85 1.73 2.96
C LEU A 267 -14.84 1.06 3.93
N ALA A 268 -15.64 1.87 4.64
CA ALA A 268 -16.56 1.45 5.70
C ALA A 268 -15.92 0.54 6.76
N LEU A 269 -14.67 0.85 7.13
CA LEU A 269 -13.87 0.18 8.14
C LEU A 269 -13.85 0.97 9.45
N SER A 270 -13.36 0.34 10.52
CA SER A 270 -13.07 1.00 11.80
C SER A 270 -11.63 1.50 11.84
N ALA A 271 -11.31 2.29 12.85
CA ALA A 271 -9.92 2.63 13.19
C ALA A 271 -9.10 1.37 13.52
N GLU A 272 -7.80 1.42 13.24
CA GLU A 272 -6.83 0.35 13.47
C GLU A 272 -5.47 0.90 13.93
N GLY A 273 -4.52 0.03 14.25
CA GLY A 273 -3.13 0.39 14.59
C GLY A 273 -3.00 1.28 15.83
N CYS A 274 -3.89 1.09 16.80
CA CYS A 274 -4.04 1.86 18.03
C CYS A 274 -4.49 3.31 17.82
N SER A 275 -4.91 3.71 16.61
CA SER A 275 -5.21 5.11 16.30
C SER A 275 -6.40 5.68 17.08
N SER A 276 -7.35 4.84 17.50
CA SER A 276 -8.46 5.27 18.37
C SER A 276 -7.97 5.77 19.74
N TYR A 277 -6.81 5.30 20.19
CA TYR A 277 -6.14 5.75 21.41
C TYR A 277 -5.10 6.84 21.13
N THR A 278 -4.23 6.62 20.13
CA THR A 278 -3.04 7.46 19.94
C THR A 278 -3.32 8.80 19.28
N PHE A 279 -4.27 8.88 18.34
CA PHE A 279 -4.52 10.16 17.66
C PHE A 279 -5.18 11.17 18.61
N PRO A 280 -6.23 10.83 19.40
CA PRO A 280 -6.73 11.76 20.40
C PRO A 280 -5.66 12.21 21.40
N LEU A 281 -4.72 11.34 21.76
CA LEU A 281 -3.60 11.67 22.65
C LEU A 281 -2.61 12.67 22.02
N LEU A 282 -2.29 12.52 20.73
CA LEU A 282 -1.31 13.37 20.03
C LEU A 282 -1.87 14.73 19.58
N MET A 283 -3.09 14.75 19.03
CA MET A 283 -3.66 15.92 18.34
C MET A 283 -4.97 16.44 18.95
N GLY A 284 -5.44 15.82 20.03
CA GLY A 284 -6.74 16.11 20.63
C GLY A 284 -7.91 15.49 19.86
N HIS A 285 -9.02 15.25 20.56
CA HIS A 285 -10.18 14.53 20.03
C HIS A 285 -10.75 15.13 18.73
N ALA A 286 -10.89 16.47 18.65
CA ALA A 286 -11.48 17.12 17.49
C ALA A 286 -10.67 16.89 16.19
N LYS A 287 -9.33 17.02 16.25
CA LYS A 287 -8.45 16.78 15.10
C LYS A 287 -8.30 15.30 14.77
N ALA A 288 -8.30 14.44 15.79
CA ALA A 288 -8.36 13.00 15.58
C ALA A 288 -9.65 12.61 14.84
N SER A 289 -10.79 13.20 15.18
CA SER A 289 -12.07 12.97 14.50
C SER A 289 -12.06 13.43 13.03
N GLU A 290 -11.40 14.54 12.70
CA GLU A 290 -11.21 14.97 11.29
C GLU A 290 -10.62 13.83 10.46
N MET A 291 -9.60 13.13 10.98
CA MET A 291 -8.95 12.01 10.29
C MET A 291 -9.73 10.70 10.43
N LEU A 292 -10.00 10.23 11.64
CA LEU A 292 -10.50 8.87 11.87
C LEU A 292 -11.98 8.69 11.51
N VAL A 293 -12.81 9.71 11.76
CA VAL A 293 -14.26 9.64 11.54
C VAL A 293 -14.63 10.21 10.18
N PHE A 294 -14.05 11.34 9.80
CA PHE A 294 -14.39 12.06 8.56
C PHE A 294 -13.35 11.87 7.43
N GLY A 295 -12.26 11.15 7.67
CA GLY A 295 -11.19 10.85 6.70
C GLY A 295 -10.59 12.05 5.99
N LYS A 296 -10.35 13.13 6.73
CA LYS A 296 -9.54 14.23 6.27
C LYS A 296 -8.13 13.72 5.94
N LYS A 297 -7.74 13.93 4.68
CA LYS A 297 -6.36 13.76 4.23
C LYS A 297 -5.54 14.97 4.65
N LEU A 298 -4.42 14.75 5.33
CA LEU A 298 -3.50 15.80 5.76
C LEU A 298 -2.34 15.95 4.78
N THR A 299 -1.89 17.19 4.59
CA THR A 299 -0.56 17.49 4.07
C THR A 299 0.53 17.22 5.10
N ALA A 300 1.80 17.16 4.69
CA ALA A 300 2.92 17.05 5.61
C ALA A 300 2.96 18.17 6.67
N HIS A 301 2.70 19.42 6.26
CA HIS A 301 2.65 20.55 7.20
C HIS A 301 1.50 20.41 8.21
N GLU A 302 0.29 20.04 7.76
CA GLU A 302 -0.84 19.82 8.67
C GLU A 302 -0.61 18.66 9.64
N ALA A 303 0.10 17.62 9.22
CA ALA A 303 0.50 16.50 10.08
C ALA A 303 1.50 16.95 11.15
N LYS A 304 2.47 17.81 10.79
CA LYS A 304 3.41 18.42 11.74
C LYS A 304 2.70 19.32 12.76
N GLU A 305 1.77 20.17 12.30
CA GLU A 305 0.95 21.03 13.17
C GLU A 305 0.08 20.24 14.17
N ARG A 306 -0.24 18.98 13.84
CA ARG A 306 -1.03 18.06 14.68
C ARG A 306 -0.17 17.09 15.49
N ASN A 307 1.14 17.29 15.57
CA ASN A 307 2.09 16.42 16.28
C ASN A 307 2.11 14.95 15.78
N LEU A 308 1.65 14.68 14.55
CA LEU A 308 1.73 13.34 13.96
C LEU A 308 3.14 13.04 13.44
N ILE A 309 3.89 14.07 13.04
CA ILE A 309 5.27 13.97 12.56
C ILE A 309 6.14 15.09 13.15
N ASN A 310 7.47 14.93 13.10
CA ASN A 310 8.41 15.91 13.67
C ASN A 310 8.84 16.95 12.65
N ASP A 311 9.20 16.52 11.43
CA ASP A 311 9.77 17.41 10.41
C ASP A 311 9.21 17.20 9.02
N VAL A 312 9.24 18.30 8.27
CA VAL A 312 8.92 18.35 6.84
C VAL A 312 10.14 18.88 6.11
N VAL A 313 10.56 18.18 5.07
CA VAL A 313 11.72 18.50 4.24
C VAL A 313 11.27 18.60 2.78
N SER A 314 11.89 19.48 2.00
CA SER A 314 11.62 19.55 0.55
C SER A 314 11.84 18.18 -0.10
N TYR A 315 11.00 17.80 -1.06
CA TYR A 315 11.15 16.55 -1.81
C TYR A 315 12.55 16.39 -2.42
N THR A 316 13.15 17.48 -2.90
CA THR A 316 14.48 17.48 -3.53
C THR A 316 15.61 17.24 -2.55
N ASP A 317 15.46 17.63 -1.28
CA ASP A 317 16.48 17.44 -0.24
C ASP A 317 16.20 16.24 0.67
N PHE A 318 15.04 15.59 0.52
CA PHE A 318 14.53 14.58 1.44
C PHE A 318 15.56 13.50 1.76
N GLN A 319 16.18 12.88 0.74
CA GLN A 319 17.17 11.82 0.94
C GLN A 319 18.40 12.32 1.69
N ARG A 320 18.99 13.42 1.25
CA ARG A 320 20.22 13.98 1.84
C ARG A 320 20.03 14.41 3.29
N VAL A 321 18.93 15.09 3.59
CA VAL A 321 18.63 15.58 4.94
C VAL A 321 18.25 14.44 5.87
N SER A 322 17.44 13.49 5.40
CA SER A 322 17.04 12.32 6.19
C SER A 322 18.23 11.44 6.52
N GLU A 323 19.11 11.18 5.56
CA GLU A 323 20.33 10.40 5.78
C GLU A 323 21.23 11.06 6.83
N LYS A 324 21.50 12.36 6.68
CA LYS A 324 22.27 13.10 7.68
C LYS A 324 21.65 12.99 9.08
N LYS A 325 20.32 13.10 9.19
CA LYS A 325 19.62 13.05 10.48
C LYS A 325 19.66 11.65 11.12
N ILE A 326 19.49 10.56 10.36
CA ILE A 326 19.58 9.21 10.92
C ILE A 326 21.01 8.87 11.35
N GLN A 327 22.03 9.38 10.66
CA GLN A 327 23.43 9.24 11.08
C GLN A 327 23.73 10.01 12.37
N GLU A 328 23.19 11.22 12.49
CA GLU A 328 23.27 12.00 13.74
C GLU A 328 22.62 11.24 14.91
N ILE A 329 21.39 10.74 14.74
CA ILE A 329 20.68 10.02 15.81
C ILE A 329 21.36 8.69 16.14
N SER A 330 21.86 7.95 15.14
CA SER A 330 22.53 6.66 15.37
C SER A 330 23.87 6.80 16.12
N SER A 331 24.48 7.99 16.08
CA SER A 331 25.71 8.33 16.80
C SER A 331 25.52 8.62 18.30
N LEU A 332 24.28 8.81 18.75
CA LEU A 332 23.95 9.05 20.17
C LEU A 332 24.17 7.78 21.03
N TYR A 333 24.18 7.95 22.35
CA TYR A 333 24.34 6.86 23.32
C TYR A 333 23.15 5.87 23.27
N PRO A 334 23.33 4.62 22.82
CA PRO A 334 22.20 3.71 22.55
C PRO A 334 21.35 3.39 23.79
N GLU A 335 22.00 3.09 24.92
CA GLU A 335 21.30 2.73 26.16
C GLU A 335 20.52 3.92 26.74
N ALA A 336 21.07 5.13 26.66
CA ALA A 336 20.35 6.33 27.08
C ALA A 336 19.09 6.54 26.23
N MET A 337 19.16 6.32 24.92
CA MET A 337 17.98 6.42 24.04
C MET A 337 16.92 5.37 24.38
N LYS A 338 17.33 4.09 24.58
CA LYS A 338 16.41 3.01 24.96
C LYS A 338 15.72 3.31 26.30
N ILE A 339 16.46 3.71 27.33
CA ILE A 339 15.91 4.01 28.66
C ILE A 339 14.90 5.17 28.59
N ASN A 340 15.25 6.27 27.91
CA ASN A 340 14.34 7.42 27.79
C ASN A 340 13.06 7.05 27.01
N LYS A 341 13.19 6.30 25.90
CA LYS A 341 12.03 5.76 25.16
C LYS A 341 11.17 4.89 26.07
N LYS A 342 11.79 3.98 26.82
CA LYS A 342 11.10 3.05 27.73
C LYS A 342 10.27 3.80 28.79
N LEU A 343 10.85 4.79 29.46
CA LEU A 343 10.15 5.60 30.48
C LEU A 343 8.91 6.31 29.92
N MET A 344 8.97 6.80 28.67
CA MET A 344 7.82 7.41 28.00
C MET A 344 6.80 6.39 27.48
N ARG A 345 7.26 5.25 26.95
CA ARG A 345 6.39 4.23 26.31
C ARG A 345 5.66 3.36 27.33
N ASP A 346 6.31 2.99 28.43
CA ASP A 346 5.80 2.03 29.42
C ASP A 346 4.43 2.46 29.98
N ILE A 347 4.24 3.74 30.29
CA ILE A 347 2.97 4.27 30.83
C ILE A 347 1.79 4.14 29.84
N HIS A 348 2.08 3.94 28.56
CA HIS A 348 1.11 3.76 27.49
C HIS A 348 1.04 2.32 26.97
N LYS A 349 2.01 1.45 27.30
CA LYS A 349 2.20 0.15 26.65
C LYS A 349 1.00 -0.78 26.81
N GLU A 350 0.47 -0.89 28.03
CA GLU A 350 -0.74 -1.68 28.30
C GLU A 350 -1.96 -1.12 27.56
N LYS A 351 -2.13 0.21 27.54
CA LYS A 351 -3.23 0.88 26.83
C LYS A 351 -3.17 0.69 25.32
N LEU A 352 -1.97 0.66 24.75
CA LEU A 352 -1.75 0.38 23.33
C LEU A 352 -2.13 -1.06 22.99
N HIS A 353 -1.70 -2.03 23.80
CA HIS A 353 -2.08 -3.44 23.63
C HIS A 353 -3.58 -3.65 23.75
N GLU A 354 -4.23 -3.00 24.73
CA GLU A 354 -5.68 -3.06 24.90
C GLU A 354 -6.43 -2.39 23.73
N ALA A 355 -5.97 -1.23 23.26
CA ALA A 355 -6.55 -0.57 22.09
C ALA A 355 -6.49 -1.48 20.84
N ASN A 356 -5.33 -2.10 20.58
CA ASN A 356 -5.16 -3.05 19.48
C ASN A 356 -6.08 -4.27 19.62
N LYS A 357 -6.18 -4.83 20.83
CA LYS A 357 -7.06 -5.96 21.16
C LYS A 357 -8.54 -5.66 20.93
N ILE A 358 -8.98 -4.41 21.14
CA ILE A 358 -10.35 -3.96 20.84
C ILE A 358 -10.54 -3.68 19.35
N GLU A 359 -9.59 -2.99 18.72
CA GLU A 359 -9.70 -2.56 17.31
C GLU A 359 -9.70 -3.75 16.34
N ILE A 360 -8.83 -4.74 16.54
CA ILE A 360 -8.65 -5.84 15.59
C ILE A 360 -9.95 -6.65 15.35
N PRO A 361 -10.66 -7.15 16.38
CA PRO A 361 -11.94 -7.86 16.16
C PRO A 361 -12.99 -7.01 15.44
N VAL A 362 -13.08 -5.72 15.78
CA VAL A 362 -14.03 -4.79 15.13
C VAL A 362 -13.66 -4.58 13.66
N LEU A 363 -12.37 -4.40 13.35
CA LEU A 363 -11.87 -4.25 11.99
C LEU A 363 -12.25 -5.44 11.11
N PHE A 364 -12.03 -6.67 11.59
CA PHE A 364 -12.36 -7.88 10.83
C PHE A 364 -13.88 -8.11 10.73
N GLN A 365 -14.65 -7.73 11.74
CA GLN A 365 -16.11 -7.66 11.62
C GLN A 365 -16.55 -6.67 10.52
N ARG A 366 -15.87 -5.51 10.41
CA ARG A 366 -16.15 -4.52 9.36
C ARG A 366 -15.73 -5.01 7.98
N PHE A 367 -14.57 -5.62 7.81
CA PHE A 367 -14.16 -6.23 6.53
C PHE A 367 -15.17 -7.27 6.01
N ALA A 368 -15.77 -8.05 6.91
CA ALA A 368 -16.80 -9.03 6.56
C ALA A 368 -18.19 -8.42 6.31
N SER A 369 -18.37 -7.11 6.56
CA SER A 369 -19.67 -6.45 6.38
C SER A 369 -19.99 -6.20 4.92
N LYS A 370 -21.28 -6.26 4.57
CA LYS A 370 -21.77 -5.95 3.21
C LYS A 370 -21.38 -4.53 2.78
N GLU A 371 -21.40 -3.59 3.72
CA GLU A 371 -21.06 -2.19 3.46
C GLU A 371 -19.59 -2.04 3.05
N SER A 372 -18.67 -2.66 3.79
CA SER A 372 -17.24 -2.63 3.45
C SER A 372 -16.92 -3.39 2.17
N MET A 373 -17.48 -4.58 1.97
CA MET A 373 -17.29 -5.33 0.71
C MET A 373 -17.73 -4.51 -0.51
N ASN A 374 -18.88 -3.82 -0.42
CA ASN A 374 -19.35 -2.93 -1.47
C ASN A 374 -18.43 -1.71 -1.65
N ALA A 375 -17.98 -1.10 -0.55
CA ALA A 375 -17.08 0.05 -0.59
C ALA A 375 -15.73 -0.29 -1.24
N ILE A 376 -15.12 -1.42 -0.86
CA ILE A 376 -13.86 -1.93 -1.41
C ILE A 376 -14.02 -2.29 -2.90
N ALA A 377 -15.13 -2.95 -3.27
CA ALA A 377 -15.38 -3.30 -4.68
C ALA A 377 -15.55 -2.09 -5.60
N ASN A 378 -16.04 -0.96 -5.06
CA ASN A 378 -16.23 0.30 -5.79
C ASN A 378 -15.09 1.31 -5.58
N ALA A 379 -14.12 1.00 -4.71
CA ALA A 379 -12.99 1.87 -4.48
C ALA A 379 -12.22 2.03 -5.81
N PRO A 380 -11.86 3.27 -6.21
CA PRO A 380 -10.95 3.44 -7.33
C PRO A 380 -9.69 2.64 -6.99
N GLN A 381 -9.36 1.64 -7.80
CA GLN A 381 -8.04 1.03 -7.71
C GLN A 381 -7.06 2.18 -7.91
N PHE A 382 -6.32 2.57 -6.87
CA PHE A 382 -5.27 3.58 -6.99
C PHE A 382 -4.32 3.06 -8.07
N GLY A 383 -4.44 3.57 -9.29
CA GLY A 383 -3.95 2.87 -10.48
C GLY A 383 -4.66 3.36 -11.73
N GLY A 384 -4.45 4.64 -12.06
CA GLY A 384 -4.98 5.21 -13.30
C GLY A 384 -5.00 6.73 -13.34
N ARG A 385 -3.86 7.31 -13.75
CA ARG A 385 -3.58 8.73 -14.06
C ARG A 385 -3.24 9.65 -12.88
N GLY A 386 -2.12 10.35 -13.11
CA GLY A 386 -1.51 11.29 -12.20
C GLY A 386 -2.45 12.37 -11.68
N PHE A 387 -2.09 12.82 -10.50
CA PHE A 387 -2.59 13.99 -9.81
C PHE A 387 -2.47 15.23 -10.72
N MET A 388 -3.48 15.50 -11.55
CA MET A 388 -3.68 16.85 -12.08
C MET A 388 -4.22 17.68 -10.91
N GLY A 389 -3.36 18.55 -10.37
CA GLY A 389 -3.78 19.62 -9.48
C GLY A 389 -4.88 20.48 -10.14
N PRO A 390 -5.59 21.31 -9.36
CA PRO A 390 -6.71 22.07 -9.88
C PRO A 390 -6.22 23.02 -10.97
N GLY A 391 -6.53 22.68 -12.23
CA GLY A 391 -6.32 23.59 -13.36
C GLY A 391 -7.20 24.83 -13.20
N PRO A 392 -6.71 26.01 -13.63
CA PRO A 392 -7.42 27.26 -13.41
C PRO A 392 -8.75 27.25 -14.18
N MET A 393 -9.84 27.52 -13.48
CA MET A 393 -11.15 27.84 -14.07
C MET A 393 -11.00 29.07 -14.97
N ARG A 394 -10.86 28.85 -16.29
CA ARG A 394 -11.16 29.86 -17.31
C ARG A 394 -12.68 29.88 -17.52
N GLY A 395 -13.38 30.66 -16.71
CA GLY A 395 -14.77 31.04 -16.94
C GLY A 395 -14.83 32.25 -17.88
N GLY A 396 -15.47 32.06 -19.03
CA GLY A 396 -15.65 33.06 -20.07
C GLY A 396 -16.50 34.26 -19.64
N PHE A 397 -16.15 35.39 -20.22
CA PHE A 397 -16.82 36.68 -20.15
C PHE A 397 -18.29 36.60 -20.60
N GLY A 398 -19.17 37.26 -19.84
CA GLY A 398 -20.57 37.50 -20.22
C GLY A 398 -21.32 38.29 -19.14
N GLY A 399 -21.05 39.59 -19.02
CA GLY A 399 -21.94 40.54 -18.32
C GLY A 399 -23.14 40.93 -19.20
N PRO A 400 -24.21 41.54 -18.65
CA PRO A 400 -24.07 42.83 -17.96
C PRO A 400 -24.98 43.08 -16.73
N GLY A 401 -24.47 43.90 -15.81
CA GLY A 401 -25.15 45.12 -15.33
C GLY A 401 -26.26 45.03 -14.25
N ARG A 402 -26.00 45.76 -13.14
CA ARG A 402 -26.85 46.28 -12.03
C ARG A 402 -26.49 45.60 -10.69
N GLY A 403 -25.96 46.23 -9.65
CA GLY A 403 -25.86 47.64 -9.26
C GLY A 403 -26.59 47.83 -7.94
N PHE A 404 -25.87 47.90 -6.80
CA PHE A 404 -26.21 48.37 -5.42
C PHE A 404 -25.02 47.87 -4.55
N GLY A 405 -24.15 48.60 -3.85
CA GLY A 405 -24.22 49.84 -3.06
C GLY A 405 -23.60 49.49 -1.67
N PRO A 406 -22.50 50.11 -1.19
CA PRO A 406 -21.74 49.59 -0.05
C PRO A 406 -22.19 50.18 1.31
N VAL A 407 -22.21 49.36 2.36
CA VAL A 407 -22.40 49.81 3.74
C VAL A 407 -21.07 49.72 4.49
N ARG A 408 -20.66 50.87 5.05
CA ARG A 408 -19.50 51.08 5.93
C ARG A 408 -19.89 50.99 7.41
N GLY A 409 -18.95 50.55 8.24
CA GLY A 409 -18.75 51.03 9.61
C GLY A 409 -18.53 49.94 10.67
N PRO A 410 -17.88 50.23 11.82
CA PRO A 410 -16.62 50.96 11.97
C PRO A 410 -15.60 50.22 12.88
N ALA A 411 -14.39 50.75 12.93
CA ALA A 411 -13.24 50.29 13.71
C ALA A 411 -13.27 50.71 15.19
N PHE A 412 -12.80 49.82 16.07
CA PHE A 412 -12.24 50.06 17.40
C PHE A 412 -11.09 49.05 17.54
N GLY A 413 -9.91 49.28 18.10
CA GLY A 413 -9.27 50.38 18.83
C GLY A 413 -8.01 49.75 19.44
N ARG A 414 -6.83 50.36 19.26
CA ARG A 414 -5.53 49.82 19.72
C ARG A 414 -5.38 49.96 21.24
N GLY A 415 -4.69 49.01 21.87
CA GLY A 415 -4.06 49.14 23.19
C GLY A 415 -2.74 48.34 23.23
N PRO A 416 -1.64 48.85 23.83
CA PRO A 416 -0.28 48.38 23.53
C PRO A 416 0.28 47.34 24.51
N ALA A 417 1.44 46.81 24.10
CA ALA A 417 2.26 45.76 24.67
C ALA A 417 2.62 45.87 26.16
N VAL A 418 2.73 44.72 26.83
CA VAL A 418 3.67 44.48 27.94
C VAL A 418 4.25 43.06 27.82
N SER A 419 5.56 43.01 27.61
CA SER A 419 6.43 41.84 27.78
C SER A 419 6.66 41.58 29.27
N LYS A 420 6.64 40.31 29.70
CA LYS A 420 7.47 39.83 30.81
C LYS A 420 7.59 38.30 30.80
N THR A 421 8.81 37.86 30.50
CA THR A 421 9.40 36.56 30.79
C THR A 421 9.25 36.20 32.27
N VAL A 422 8.81 34.98 32.58
CA VAL A 422 9.06 34.33 33.88
C VAL A 422 9.56 32.91 33.60
N ILE A 423 10.85 32.72 33.89
CA ILE A 423 11.50 31.42 34.04
C ILE A 423 11.35 31.04 35.51
N THR A 424 10.65 29.94 35.80
CA THR A 424 10.66 29.32 37.13
C THR A 424 11.57 28.10 37.11
N LYS A 425 12.75 28.26 37.73
CA LYS A 425 13.56 27.16 38.28
C LYS A 425 12.84 26.65 39.53
N THR A 426 12.54 25.36 39.59
CA THR A 426 12.32 24.64 40.85
C THR A 426 13.50 23.72 41.05
N VAL A 427 14.24 23.94 42.13
CA VAL A 427 15.17 22.99 42.73
C VAL A 427 14.88 22.96 44.23
N VAL A 428 15.09 21.79 44.84
CA VAL A 428 15.31 21.50 46.27
C VAL A 428 14.23 20.67 46.99
N HIS A 429 14.54 19.36 47.05
CA HIS A 429 14.57 18.46 48.23
C HIS A 429 13.35 17.59 48.60
N GLY A 430 13.60 16.29 48.42
CA GLY A 430 13.12 15.13 49.17
C GLY A 430 14.17 14.04 48.97
#